data_AF-A0A1G0YQA5-F1
#
_entry.id   AF-A0A1G0YQA5-F1
#
_cell.length_a   1.000
_cell.length_b   1.000
_cell.length_c   1.000
_cell.angle_alpha   90.00
_cell.angle_beta   90.00
_cell.angle_gamma   90.00
#
_symmetry.space_group_name_H-M   'P 1'
#
loop_
_entity.id
_entity.type
_entity.pdbx_description
1 polymer ?
#
loop_
_entity_poly.entity_id
_entity_poly.type
_entity_poly.pdbx_seq_one_letter_code
_entity_poly.pdbx_strand_id
1 'polypeptide(L)'
;MDWKKWIAFLLGSVFFVKAVLYFMYPPANMMVGFYYGAMVGFWSLLAGICFAPLIGEFFGDSYGFSMYWSRGWLKAPAAKLSAARSLIVKEQFQEAIDNLKDLLEKYPGDPEIVAMLAELFLDKMNNPGDAIGLMLVYFDPQKKRKQGDAELALRVADVYLRFKLKEQALAFLKQETERKDYCPADRELLTKRLGSLNN
;
A
#
# COMPACT_ATOMS: atom_id res chain seq x y z
N MET A 1 -18.91 -19.21 17.62
CA MET A 1 -19.88 -18.72 16.63
C MET A 1 -21.18 -18.44 17.39
N ASP A 2 -21.69 -17.20 17.34
CA ASP A 2 -22.78 -16.74 18.20
C ASP A 2 -24.14 -17.28 17.74
N TRP A 3 -24.91 -17.93 18.63
CA TRP A 3 -26.21 -18.55 18.34
C TRP A 3 -27.23 -17.56 17.78
N LYS A 4 -27.11 -16.27 18.14
CA LYS A 4 -27.94 -15.19 17.61
C LYS A 4 -27.78 -15.02 16.10
N LYS A 5 -26.55 -15.18 15.58
CA LYS A 5 -26.25 -15.08 14.15
C LYS A 5 -26.88 -16.24 13.36
N TRP A 6 -26.94 -17.43 13.96
CA TRP A 6 -27.59 -18.60 13.37
C TRP A 6 -29.11 -18.44 13.24
N ILE A 7 -29.76 -17.91 14.28
CA ILE A 7 -31.21 -17.66 14.23
C ILE A 7 -31.54 -16.58 13.18
N ALA A 8 -30.75 -15.51 13.11
CA ALA A 8 -30.93 -14.48 12.10
C ALA A 8 -30.80 -15.05 10.67
N PHE A 9 -29.81 -15.93 10.44
CA PHE A 9 -29.61 -16.60 9.15
C PHE A 9 -30.80 -17.51 8.79
N LEU A 10 -31.27 -18.32 9.74
CA LEU A 10 -32.42 -19.21 9.51
C LEU A 10 -33.69 -18.42 9.19
N LEU A 11 -33.99 -17.36 9.95
CA LEU A 11 -35.13 -16.49 9.69
C LEU A 11 -35.01 -15.82 8.31
N GLY A 12 -33.84 -15.28 7.97
CA GLY A 12 -33.58 -14.67 6.66
C GLY A 12 -33.84 -15.65 5.51
N SER A 13 -33.40 -16.90 5.63
CA SER A 13 -33.59 -17.92 4.59
C SER A 13 -35.07 -18.26 4.35
N VAL A 14 -35.89 -18.31 5.41
CA VAL A 14 -37.34 -18.57 5.31
C VAL A 14 -38.06 -17.43 4.58
N PHE A 15 -37.73 -16.17 4.89
CA PHE A 15 -38.31 -15.02 4.19
C PHE A 15 -37.89 -14.97 2.72
N PHE A 16 -36.64 -15.32 2.42
CA PHE A 16 -36.15 -15.40 1.04
C PHE A 16 -36.91 -16.45 0.22
N VAL A 17 -37.09 -17.66 0.74
CA VAL A 17 -37.87 -18.71 0.06
C VAL A 17 -39.31 -18.28 -0.18
N LYS A 18 -39.96 -17.62 0.80
CA LYS A 18 -41.32 -17.09 0.62
C LYS A 18 -41.38 -16.01 -0.47
N ALA A 19 -40.40 -15.12 -0.54
CA ALA A 19 -40.33 -14.09 -1.58
C ALA A 19 -40.16 -14.70 -2.98
N VAL A 20 -39.31 -15.72 -3.12
CA VAL A 20 -39.12 -16.45 -4.38
C VAL A 20 -40.40 -17.18 -4.81
N LEU A 21 -41.06 -17.89 -3.90
CA LEU A 21 -42.32 -18.59 -4.18
C LEU A 21 -43.42 -17.61 -4.60
N TYR A 22 -43.50 -16.44 -3.98
CA TYR A 22 -44.46 -15.41 -4.35
C TYR A 22 -44.21 -14.87 -5.77
N PHE A 23 -42.95 -14.68 -6.15
CA PHE A 23 -42.59 -14.25 -7.51
C PHE A 23 -42.96 -15.31 -8.56
N MET A 24 -42.80 -16.60 -8.22
CA MET A 24 -43.15 -17.71 -9.11
C MET A 24 -44.67 -17.92 -9.25
N TYR A 25 -45.45 -17.59 -8.22
CA TYR A 25 -46.89 -17.84 -8.16
C TYR A 25 -47.66 -16.58 -7.74
N PRO A 26 -47.84 -15.60 -8.66
CA PRO A 26 -48.54 -14.36 -8.33
C PRO A 26 -50.02 -14.62 -8.04
N PRO A 27 -50.61 -13.96 -7.02
CA PRO A 27 -52.02 -14.13 -6.69
C PRO A 27 -52.92 -13.54 -7.80
N ALA A 28 -54.02 -14.23 -8.11
CA ALA A 28 -54.98 -13.79 -9.13
C ALA A 28 -55.69 -12.46 -8.79
N ASN A 29 -55.73 -12.08 -7.51
CA ASN A 29 -56.32 -10.82 -7.06
C ASN A 29 -55.25 -9.73 -6.92
N MET A 30 -55.36 -8.69 -7.74
CA MET A 30 -54.43 -7.56 -7.80
C MET A 30 -54.29 -6.80 -6.47
N MET A 31 -55.38 -6.65 -5.70
CA MET A 31 -55.36 -5.98 -4.38
C MET A 31 -54.58 -6.81 -3.35
N VAL A 32 -54.74 -8.14 -3.38
CA VAL A 32 -53.95 -9.05 -2.54
C VAL A 32 -52.49 -8.97 -2.95
N GLY A 33 -52.21 -8.91 -4.25
CA GLY A 33 -50.86 -8.77 -4.77
C GLY A 33 -50.13 -7.51 -4.28
N PHE A 34 -50.83 -6.37 -4.27
CA PHE A 34 -50.26 -5.10 -3.81
C PHE A 34 -49.93 -5.12 -2.31
N TYR A 35 -50.84 -5.64 -1.48
CA TYR A 35 -50.62 -5.72 -0.03
C TYR A 35 -49.44 -6.63 0.33
N TYR A 36 -49.37 -7.82 -0.30
CA TYR A 36 -48.25 -8.73 -0.10
C TYR A 36 -46.93 -8.15 -0.58
N GLY A 37 -46.92 -7.48 -1.75
CA GLY A 37 -45.74 -6.81 -2.26
C GLY A 37 -45.22 -5.73 -1.31
N ALA A 38 -46.10 -4.87 -0.81
CA ALA A 38 -45.75 -3.84 0.18
C ALA A 38 -45.19 -4.45 1.47
N MET A 39 -45.82 -5.51 1.97
CA MET A 39 -45.37 -6.20 3.19
C MET A 39 -43.99 -6.83 3.02
N VAL A 40 -43.73 -7.53 1.90
CA VAL A 40 -42.41 -8.12 1.61
C VAL A 40 -41.34 -7.03 1.45
N GLY A 41 -41.67 -5.93 0.77
CA GLY A 41 -40.75 -4.79 0.62
C GLY A 41 -40.36 -4.18 1.97
N PHE A 42 -41.34 -3.97 2.86
CA PHE A 42 -41.10 -3.43 4.20
C PHE A 42 -40.19 -4.34 5.04
N TRP A 43 -40.47 -5.65 5.06
CA TRP A 43 -39.63 -6.61 5.80
C TRP A 43 -38.22 -6.76 5.21
N SER A 44 -38.08 -6.68 3.88
CA SER A 44 -36.77 -6.71 3.22
C SER A 44 -35.92 -5.49 3.58
N LEU A 45 -36.54 -4.31 3.68
CA LEU A 45 -35.86 -3.08 4.11
C LEU A 45 -35.38 -3.19 5.56
N LEU A 46 -36.24 -3.67 6.48
CA LEU A 46 -35.86 -3.89 7.88
C LEU A 46 -34.74 -4.93 8.03
N ALA A 47 -34.82 -6.03 7.27
CA ALA A 47 -33.75 -7.02 7.22
C ALA A 47 -32.45 -6.40 6.70
N GLY A 48 -32.51 -5.64 5.61
CA GLY A 48 -31.35 -4.93 5.05
C GLY A 48 -30.64 -4.04 6.08
N ILE A 49 -31.39 -3.24 6.84
CA ILE A 49 -30.82 -2.37 7.89
C ILE A 49 -30.16 -3.20 9.00
N CYS A 50 -30.78 -4.31 9.42
CA CYS A 50 -30.23 -5.17 10.47
C CYS A 50 -28.98 -5.95 10.01
N PHE A 51 -28.95 -6.35 8.74
CA PHE A 51 -27.83 -7.12 8.17
C PHE A 51 -26.70 -6.24 7.62
N ALA A 52 -26.93 -4.95 7.36
CA ALA A 52 -25.93 -4.01 6.88
C ALA A 52 -24.61 -4.03 7.70
N PRO A 53 -24.62 -3.95 9.06
CA PRO A 53 -23.37 -4.03 9.82
C PRO A 53 -22.71 -5.42 9.74
N LEU A 54 -23.49 -6.50 9.68
CA LEU A 54 -22.97 -7.87 9.61
C LEU A 54 -22.29 -8.15 8.24
N ILE A 55 -22.94 -7.74 7.16
CA ILE A 55 -22.41 -7.82 5.80
C ILE A 55 -21.23 -6.84 5.66
N GLY A 56 -21.32 -5.66 6.26
CA GLY A 56 -20.27 -4.65 6.28
C GLY A 56 -18.98 -5.16 6.93
N GLU A 57 -19.05 -5.86 8.06
CA GLU A 57 -17.87 -6.50 8.67
C GLU A 57 -17.31 -7.62 7.78
N PHE A 58 -18.17 -8.48 7.24
CA PHE A 58 -17.74 -9.64 6.44
C PHE A 58 -17.11 -9.23 5.09
N PHE A 59 -17.72 -8.27 4.40
CA PHE A 59 -17.25 -7.78 3.11
C PHE A 59 -16.25 -6.63 3.25
N GLY A 60 -16.37 -5.79 4.29
CA GLY A 60 -15.43 -4.71 4.57
C GLY A 60 -14.03 -5.24 4.87
N ASP A 61 -13.91 -6.30 5.68
CA ASP A 61 -12.60 -6.90 5.96
C ASP A 61 -12.09 -7.74 4.78
N SER A 62 -12.96 -8.33 3.98
CA SER A 62 -12.52 -9.17 2.85
C SER A 62 -12.16 -8.35 1.60
N TYR A 63 -13.05 -7.43 1.21
CA TYR A 63 -12.89 -6.58 0.03
C TYR A 63 -12.20 -5.26 0.33
N GLY A 64 -12.40 -4.67 1.51
CA GLY A 64 -11.65 -3.47 1.91
C GLY A 64 -10.16 -3.76 1.96
N PHE A 65 -9.76 -4.91 2.51
CA PHE A 65 -8.37 -5.35 2.42
C PHE A 65 -7.94 -5.68 1.00
N SER A 66 -8.75 -6.38 0.19
CA SER A 66 -8.33 -6.72 -1.18
C SER A 66 -8.21 -5.50 -2.12
N MET A 67 -9.01 -4.46 -1.91
CA MET A 67 -9.12 -3.32 -2.83
C MET A 67 -8.34 -2.10 -2.37
N TYR A 68 -8.28 -1.84 -1.05
CA TYR A 68 -7.52 -0.72 -0.48
C TYR A 68 -6.16 -1.13 0.10
N TRP A 69 -5.96 -2.41 0.44
CA TRP A 69 -4.71 -2.91 1.05
C TRP A 69 -4.15 -4.14 0.32
N SER A 70 -3.59 -3.91 -0.86
CA SER A 70 -2.64 -4.85 -1.50
C SER A 70 -1.66 -5.38 -0.44
N ARG A 71 -1.76 -6.69 -0.13
CA ARG A 71 -1.07 -7.38 0.97
C ARG A 71 0.47 -7.31 0.94
N GLY A 72 1.08 -6.67 -0.07
CA GLY A 72 2.52 -6.41 -0.11
C GLY A 72 3.01 -5.38 0.91
N TRP A 73 2.14 -4.48 1.42
CA TRP A 73 2.59 -3.25 2.10
C TRP A 73 2.50 -3.24 3.63
N LEU A 74 1.85 -4.22 4.28
CA LEU A 74 1.48 -4.08 5.71
C LEU A 74 2.05 -5.11 6.69
N LYS A 75 2.88 -6.06 6.26
CA LYS A 75 3.46 -7.06 7.19
C LYS A 75 4.93 -7.35 6.88
N ALA A 76 5.82 -6.36 6.92
CA ALA A 76 7.28 -6.64 7.02
C ALA A 76 8.24 -5.45 7.29
N PRO A 77 8.00 -4.18 6.91
CA PRO A 77 9.10 -3.19 6.95
C PRO A 77 9.44 -2.73 8.37
N ALA A 78 8.41 -2.42 9.18
CA ALA A 78 8.62 -1.85 10.52
C ALA A 78 9.38 -2.79 11.48
N ALA A 79 9.11 -4.10 11.42
CA ALA A 79 9.78 -5.06 12.31
C ALA A 79 11.27 -5.24 11.94
N LYS A 80 11.59 -5.30 10.64
CA LYS A 80 12.96 -5.53 10.17
C LYS A 80 13.90 -4.38 10.53
N LEU A 81 13.44 -3.14 10.34
CA LEU A 81 14.23 -1.94 10.62
C LEU A 81 14.17 -1.50 12.09
N SER A 82 13.33 -2.12 12.91
CA SER A 82 13.17 -1.74 14.33
C SER A 82 14.48 -1.79 15.11
N ALA A 83 15.30 -2.83 14.88
CA ALA A 83 16.60 -2.98 15.52
C ALA A 83 17.55 -1.84 15.13
N ALA A 84 17.76 -1.63 13.83
CA ALA A 84 18.56 -0.51 13.32
C ALA A 84 18.08 0.85 13.84
N ARG A 85 16.77 1.13 13.77
CA ARG A 85 16.18 2.38 14.29
C ARG A 85 16.46 2.56 15.78
N SER A 86 16.37 1.49 16.58
CA SER A 86 16.67 1.55 18.02
C SER A 86 18.14 1.87 18.30
N LEU A 87 19.06 1.34 17.49
CA LEU A 87 20.51 1.62 17.59
C LEU A 87 20.81 3.07 17.20
N ILE A 88 20.13 3.60 16.16
CA ILE A 88 20.25 5.00 15.73
C ILE A 88 19.80 5.96 16.85
N VAL A 89 18.68 5.65 17.51
CA VAL A 89 18.18 6.46 18.65
C VAL A 89 19.14 6.43 19.84
N LYS A 90 19.86 5.33 20.03
CA LYS A 90 20.92 5.18 21.05
C LYS A 90 22.27 5.75 20.63
N GLU A 91 22.35 6.38 19.45
CA GLU A 91 23.59 6.92 18.86
C GLU A 91 24.69 5.86 18.61
N GLN A 92 24.32 4.58 18.58
CA GLN A 92 25.21 3.46 18.24
C GLN A 92 25.29 3.30 16.71
N PHE A 93 25.83 4.31 16.03
CA PHE A 93 25.77 4.39 14.56
C PHE A 93 26.51 3.25 13.86
N GLN A 94 27.66 2.80 14.38
CA GLN A 94 28.41 1.71 13.76
C GLN A 94 27.65 0.38 13.83
N GLU A 95 27.08 0.05 14.99
CA GLU A 95 26.24 -1.14 15.15
C GLU A 95 24.99 -1.07 14.26
N ALA A 96 24.42 0.12 14.10
CA ALA A 96 23.30 0.33 13.18
C ALA A 96 23.70 0.09 11.71
N ILE A 97 24.89 0.54 11.29
CA ILE A 97 25.45 0.27 9.95
C ILE A 97 25.58 -1.23 9.74
N ASP A 98 26.20 -1.93 10.69
CA ASP A 98 26.47 -3.36 10.57
C ASP A 98 25.14 -4.14 10.51
N ASN A 99 24.15 -3.77 11.34
CA ASN A 99 22.81 -4.34 11.29
C ASN A 99 22.11 -4.09 9.94
N LEU A 100 22.23 -2.88 9.38
CA LEU A 100 21.64 -2.55 8.08
C LEU A 100 22.33 -3.26 6.92
N LYS A 101 23.65 -3.47 6.99
CA LYS A 101 24.40 -4.27 6.01
C LYS A 101 23.95 -5.73 6.03
N ASP A 102 23.81 -6.33 7.20
CA ASP A 102 23.28 -7.69 7.35
C ASP A 102 21.86 -7.81 6.78
N LEU A 103 21.03 -6.78 6.96
CA LEU A 103 19.69 -6.72 6.38
C LEU A 103 19.73 -6.58 4.86
N LEU A 104 20.66 -5.80 4.32
CA LEU A 104 20.85 -5.63 2.89
C LEU A 104 21.31 -6.92 2.22
N GLU A 105 22.15 -7.72 2.88
CA GLU A 105 22.54 -9.05 2.41
C GLU A 105 21.35 -10.01 2.36
N LYS A 106 20.45 -9.95 3.34
CA LYS A 106 19.23 -10.79 3.40
C LYS A 106 18.15 -10.32 2.43
N TYR A 107 18.07 -9.03 2.17
CA TYR A 107 17.07 -8.39 1.34
C TYR A 107 17.72 -7.47 0.29
N PRO A 108 18.51 -8.04 -0.65
CA PRO A 108 19.17 -7.26 -1.67
C PRO A 108 18.12 -6.68 -2.63
N GLY A 109 17.93 -5.36 -2.58
CA GLY A 109 16.91 -4.68 -3.38
C GLY A 109 15.72 -4.16 -2.59
N ASP A 110 15.82 -4.02 -1.28
CA ASP A 110 14.88 -3.23 -0.47
C ASP A 110 15.34 -1.76 -0.44
N PRO A 111 14.59 -0.82 -1.07
CA PRO A 111 15.00 0.57 -1.14
C PRO A 111 14.98 1.28 0.21
N GLU A 112 14.18 0.82 1.19
CA GLU A 112 14.09 1.45 2.51
C GLU A 112 15.37 1.20 3.33
N ILE A 113 15.93 -0.01 3.23
CA ILE A 113 17.21 -0.36 3.88
C ILE A 113 18.34 0.51 3.30
N VAL A 114 18.39 0.65 1.97
CA VAL A 114 19.39 1.48 1.29
C VAL A 114 19.24 2.96 1.66
N ALA A 115 18.01 3.47 1.69
CA ALA A 115 17.74 4.85 2.07
C ALA A 115 18.21 5.14 3.50
N MET A 116 17.87 4.27 4.46
CA MET A 116 18.26 4.44 5.86
C MET A 116 19.78 4.39 6.06
N LEU A 117 20.45 3.45 5.39
CA LEU A 117 21.90 3.32 5.47
C LEU A 117 22.60 4.56 4.86
N ALA A 118 22.10 5.06 3.74
CA ALA A 118 22.64 6.26 3.11
C ALA A 118 22.38 7.53 3.94
N GLU A 119 21.20 7.69 4.56
CA GLU A 119 20.90 8.79 5.49
C GLU A 119 21.87 8.79 6.68
N LEU A 120 22.17 7.61 7.22
CA LEU A 120 23.10 7.49 8.32
C LEU A 120 24.54 7.88 7.92
N PHE A 121 24.97 7.51 6.71
CA PHE A 121 26.25 7.99 6.16
C PHE A 121 26.30 9.51 5.98
N LEU A 122 25.19 10.13 5.53
CA LEU A 122 25.10 11.56 5.28
C LEU A 122 25.07 12.38 6.58
N ASP A 123 24.19 12.00 7.51
CA ASP A 123 23.86 12.86 8.65
C ASP A 123 24.70 12.56 9.88
N LYS A 124 25.16 11.31 10.05
CA LYS A 124 25.90 10.90 11.26
C LYS A 124 27.39 10.70 11.00
N MET A 125 27.75 10.15 9.83
CA MET A 125 29.15 9.89 9.49
C MET A 125 29.79 11.02 8.66
N ASN A 126 28.99 11.96 8.15
CA ASN A 126 29.43 13.03 7.24
C ASN A 126 30.26 12.49 6.05
N ASN A 127 29.90 11.30 5.55
CA ASN A 127 30.57 10.66 4.43
C ASN A 127 29.61 10.54 3.24
N PRO A 128 29.48 11.60 2.42
CA PRO A 128 28.56 11.60 1.30
C PRO A 128 29.00 10.73 0.13
N GLY A 129 30.30 10.45 0.00
CA GLY A 129 30.82 9.58 -1.05
C GLY A 129 30.27 8.17 -0.93
N ASP A 130 30.32 7.62 0.28
CA ASP A 130 29.80 6.27 0.57
C ASP A 130 28.28 6.21 0.40
N ALA A 131 27.55 7.25 0.83
CA ALA A 131 26.10 7.32 0.66
C ALA A 131 25.69 7.31 -0.82
N ILE A 132 26.32 8.16 -1.65
CA ILE A 132 26.06 8.21 -3.08
C ILE A 132 26.48 6.90 -3.74
N GLY A 133 27.64 6.36 -3.41
CA GLY A 133 28.13 5.09 -3.95
C GLY A 133 27.17 3.94 -3.68
N LEU A 134 26.68 3.81 -2.44
CA LEU A 134 25.68 2.82 -2.06
C LEU A 134 24.38 2.95 -2.87
N MET A 135 23.85 4.17 -2.97
CA MET A 135 22.63 4.43 -3.73
C MET A 135 22.81 4.15 -5.23
N LEU A 136 23.95 4.52 -5.83
CA LEU A 136 24.21 4.25 -7.26
C LEU A 136 24.36 2.76 -7.55
N VAL A 137 24.98 1.99 -6.64
CA VAL A 137 25.05 0.52 -6.76
C VAL A 137 23.66 -0.11 -6.72
N TYR A 138 22.72 0.47 -5.97
CA TYR A 138 21.32 0.05 -6.02
C TYR A 138 20.71 0.30 -7.41
N PHE A 139 20.95 1.48 -8.00
CA PHE A 139 20.46 1.88 -9.32
C PHE A 139 21.23 1.25 -10.51
N ASP A 140 21.73 0.02 -10.36
CA ASP A 140 22.33 -0.76 -11.43
C ASP A 140 21.47 -0.70 -12.73
N PRO A 141 22.07 -0.34 -13.89
CA PRO A 141 21.37 -0.30 -15.15
C PRO A 141 20.66 -1.59 -15.57
N GLN A 142 21.14 -2.74 -15.13
CA GLN A 142 20.59 -4.05 -15.50
C GLN A 142 19.37 -4.45 -14.64
N LYS A 143 19.14 -3.79 -13.51
CA LYS A 143 18.03 -4.13 -12.59
C LYS A 143 16.73 -3.43 -13.01
N LYS A 144 15.65 -4.21 -13.08
CA LYS A 144 14.29 -3.69 -13.25
C LYS A 144 13.87 -2.89 -12.03
N ARG A 145 13.19 -1.76 -12.26
CA ARG A 145 12.68 -0.89 -11.21
C ARG A 145 11.39 -1.44 -10.61
N LYS A 146 11.25 -1.30 -9.29
CA LYS A 146 10.08 -1.68 -8.50
C LYS A 146 9.38 -0.44 -7.95
N GLN A 147 8.16 -0.62 -7.50
CA GLN A 147 7.43 0.43 -6.79
C GLN A 147 8.22 0.86 -5.54
N GLY A 148 8.39 2.17 -5.35
CA GLY A 148 9.20 2.75 -4.27
C GLY A 148 10.63 3.14 -4.70
N ASP A 149 11.15 2.61 -5.81
CA ASP A 149 12.48 2.99 -6.31
C ASP A 149 12.54 4.47 -6.72
N ALA A 150 11.41 5.04 -7.14
CA ALA A 150 11.32 6.45 -7.52
C ALA A 150 11.57 7.38 -6.33
N GLU A 151 11.09 7.03 -5.13
CA GLU A 151 11.37 7.80 -3.92
C GLU A 151 12.86 7.78 -3.58
N LEU A 152 13.51 6.61 -3.69
CA LEU A 152 14.94 6.50 -3.50
C LEU A 152 15.71 7.31 -4.56
N ALA A 153 15.26 7.30 -5.82
CA ALA A 153 15.88 8.07 -6.90
C ALA A 153 15.79 9.58 -6.65
N LEU A 154 14.65 10.05 -6.15
CA LEU A 154 14.51 11.44 -5.70
C LEU A 154 15.50 11.77 -4.58
N ARG A 155 15.66 10.88 -3.59
CA ARG A 155 16.66 11.07 -2.52
C ARG A 155 18.08 11.17 -3.08
N VAL A 156 18.46 10.34 -4.07
CA VAL A 156 19.77 10.47 -4.74
C VAL A 156 19.95 11.87 -5.33
N ALA A 157 18.94 12.36 -6.05
CA ALA A 157 18.96 13.69 -6.63
C ALA A 157 19.10 14.77 -5.55
N ASP A 158 18.35 14.66 -4.45
CA ASP A 158 18.42 15.59 -3.33
C ASP A 158 19.80 15.60 -2.67
N VAL A 159 20.44 14.43 -2.55
CA VAL A 159 21.82 14.30 -2.07
C VAL A 159 22.77 15.04 -2.99
N TYR A 160 22.69 14.84 -4.31
CA TYR A 160 23.51 15.61 -5.26
C TYR A 160 23.31 17.12 -5.12
N LEU A 161 22.06 17.58 -4.97
CA LEU A 161 21.75 18.99 -4.79
C LEU A 161 22.32 19.56 -3.47
N ARG A 162 22.26 18.79 -2.37
CA ARG A 162 22.86 19.15 -1.08
C ARG A 162 24.36 19.43 -1.21
N PHE A 163 25.05 18.71 -2.09
CA PHE A 163 26.48 18.90 -2.39
C PHE A 163 26.76 19.82 -3.57
N LYS A 164 25.77 20.59 -4.03
CA LYS A 164 25.87 21.54 -5.16
C LYS A 164 26.27 20.87 -6.49
N LEU A 165 25.98 19.58 -6.64
CA LEU A 165 26.23 18.77 -7.84
C LEU A 165 24.99 18.72 -8.74
N LYS A 166 24.50 19.90 -9.15
CA LYS A 166 23.23 20.04 -9.90
C LYS A 166 23.24 19.27 -11.22
N GLU A 167 24.34 19.32 -11.96
CA GLU A 167 24.48 18.63 -13.25
C GLU A 167 24.36 17.11 -13.11
N GLN A 168 24.97 16.54 -12.07
CA GLN A 168 24.88 15.12 -11.77
C GLN A 168 23.45 14.72 -11.39
N ALA A 169 22.75 15.55 -10.60
CA ALA A 169 21.35 15.33 -10.27
C ALA A 169 20.45 15.32 -11.51
N LEU A 170 20.63 16.29 -12.41
CA LEU A 170 19.88 16.39 -13.67
C LEU A 170 20.15 15.19 -14.58
N ALA A 171 21.43 14.82 -14.76
CA ALA A 171 21.82 13.68 -15.57
C ALA A 171 21.22 12.36 -15.03
N PHE A 172 21.29 12.16 -13.71
CA PHE A 172 20.73 10.99 -13.04
C PHE A 172 19.20 10.91 -13.20
N LEU A 173 18.48 11.99 -12.89
CA LEU A 173 17.03 12.02 -13.04
C LEU A 173 16.59 11.83 -14.49
N LYS A 174 17.29 12.45 -15.44
CA LYS A 174 17.02 12.25 -16.87
C LYS A 174 17.17 10.78 -17.26
N GLN A 175 18.27 10.14 -16.88
CA GLN A 175 18.51 8.73 -17.12
C GLN A 175 17.39 7.85 -16.53
N GLU A 176 16.97 8.12 -15.29
CA GLU A 176 15.91 7.33 -14.65
C GLU A 176 14.52 7.59 -15.25
N THR A 177 14.21 8.82 -15.71
CA THR A 177 12.95 9.12 -16.42
C THR A 177 12.82 8.44 -17.78
N GLU A 178 13.95 8.19 -18.47
CA GLU A 178 13.98 7.49 -19.75
C GLU A 178 13.71 5.98 -19.61
N ARG A 179 13.80 5.43 -18.40
CA ARG A 179 13.50 4.02 -18.14
C ARG A 179 12.00 3.73 -18.26
N LYS A 180 11.70 2.63 -18.97
CA LYS A 180 10.33 2.17 -19.18
C LYS A 180 9.75 1.35 -18.02
N ASP A 181 10.59 0.92 -17.08
CA ASP A 181 10.21 0.00 -16.01
C ASP A 181 9.44 0.66 -14.85
N TYR A 182 9.53 1.98 -14.69
CA TYR A 182 8.75 2.71 -13.69
C TYR A 182 7.25 2.67 -14.02
N CYS A 183 6.41 2.62 -12.98
CA CYS A 183 4.98 2.81 -13.16
C CYS A 183 4.69 4.27 -13.61
N PRO A 184 3.56 4.54 -14.27
CA PRO A 184 3.26 5.88 -14.79
C PRO A 184 3.30 6.98 -13.74
N ALA A 185 2.78 6.72 -12.53
CA ALA A 185 2.77 7.67 -11.42
C ALA A 185 4.21 8.02 -10.94
N ASP A 186 5.07 7.02 -10.79
CA ASP A 186 6.48 7.20 -10.41
C ASP A 186 7.23 8.01 -11.48
N ARG A 187 6.98 7.72 -12.77
CA ARG A 187 7.61 8.46 -13.87
C ARG A 187 7.16 9.92 -13.90
N GLU A 188 5.88 10.18 -13.67
CA GLU A 188 5.35 11.55 -13.57
C GLU A 188 6.03 12.32 -12.44
N LEU A 189 6.18 11.69 -11.27
CA LEU A 189 6.86 12.26 -10.11
C LEU A 189 8.34 12.60 -10.42
N LEU A 190 9.08 11.70 -11.06
CA LEU A 190 10.47 11.96 -11.48
C LEU A 190 10.55 13.09 -12.52
N THR A 191 9.64 13.10 -13.51
CA THR A 191 9.58 14.11 -14.57
C THR A 191 9.27 15.50 -14.00
N LYS A 192 8.34 15.58 -13.05
CA LYS A 192 8.00 16.82 -12.34
C LYS A 192 9.20 17.36 -11.56
N ARG A 193 9.95 16.47 -10.87
CA ARG A 193 11.19 16.87 -10.18
C ARG A 193 12.23 17.39 -11.17
N LEU A 194 12.47 16.67 -12.27
CA LEU A 194 13.42 17.08 -13.31
C LEU A 194 13.06 18.46 -13.88
N GLY A 195 11.79 18.70 -14.21
CA GLY A 195 11.30 20.00 -14.68
C GLY A 195 11.51 21.12 -13.66
N SER A 196 11.33 20.85 -12.36
CA SER A 196 11.56 21.83 -11.30
C SER A 196 13.02 22.23 -11.13
N LEU A 197 13.98 21.42 -11.59
CA LEU A 197 15.42 21.70 -11.50
C LEU A 197 15.98 22.40 -12.74
N ASN A 198 15.31 22.28 -13.89
CA ASN A 198 15.71 22.95 -15.13
C ASN A 198 15.30 24.43 -15.15
N ASN A 199 14.26 24.80 -14.42
CA ASN A 199 13.83 26.19 -14.22
C ASN A 199 14.67 26.87 -13.14
#